data_AF-A0AAD3HDS5-F1
#
_entry.id   AF-A0AAD3HDS5-F1
#
_cell.length_a   1.000
_cell.length_b   1.000
_cell.length_c   1.000
_cell.angle_alpha   90.00
_cell.angle_beta   90.00
_cell.angle_gamma   90.00
#
_symmetry.space_group_name_H-M   'P 1'
#
loop_
_entity.id
_entity.type
_entity.pdbx_description
1 polymer ?
#
loop_
_entity_poly.entity_id
_entity_poly.type
_entity_poly.pdbx_seq_one_letter_code
_entity_poly.pdbx_strand_id
1 'polypeptide(L)'
;MLRTVVSRSSRTVVQSSQRRGMAGGPYPANLGVKKNKFVEEWNGRREITEKSFRASGKTIPSILFLGIVFPYTLYAVTRSELEKTGGRRYKDMC
;
A
#
# COMPACT_ATOMS: atom_id res chain seq x y z
N MET A 1 50.45 38.95 -36.48
CA MET A 1 49.24 38.71 -35.67
C MET A 1 48.67 37.35 -36.01
N LEU A 2 48.97 36.31 -35.23
CA LEU A 2 48.44 34.95 -35.44
C LEU A 2 47.19 34.75 -34.57
N ARG A 3 46.03 34.53 -35.21
CA ARG A 3 44.77 34.21 -34.53
C ARG A 3 44.66 32.70 -34.35
N THR A 4 44.78 32.23 -33.12
CA THR A 4 44.55 30.84 -32.73
C THR A 4 43.05 30.54 -32.79
N VAL A 5 42.62 29.71 -33.73
CA VAL A 5 41.24 29.22 -33.81
C VAL A 5 41.11 28.02 -32.87
N VAL A 6 40.60 28.27 -31.66
CA VAL A 6 40.23 27.20 -30.73
C VAL A 6 38.88 26.63 -31.17
N SER A 7 38.91 25.52 -31.91
CA SER A 7 37.73 24.72 -32.21
C SER A 7 37.21 24.06 -30.92
N ARG A 8 36.17 24.64 -30.32
CA ARG A 8 35.39 23.97 -29.26
C ARG A 8 34.57 22.85 -29.89
N SER A 9 35.06 21.61 -29.78
CA SER A 9 34.25 20.42 -30.03
C SER A 9 33.19 20.30 -28.91
N SER A 10 31.97 20.75 -29.20
CA SER A 10 30.81 20.55 -28.34
C SER A 10 30.37 19.10 -28.46
N ARG A 11 30.63 18.29 -27.41
CA ARG A 11 30.01 16.97 -27.27
C ARG A 11 28.50 17.15 -27.10
N THR A 12 27.73 16.81 -28.13
CA THR A 12 26.28 16.74 -28.05
C THR A 12 25.90 15.56 -27.16
N VAL A 13 25.44 15.84 -25.93
CA VAL A 13 24.88 14.82 -25.05
C VAL A 13 23.54 14.40 -25.64
N VAL A 14 23.50 13.24 -26.29
CA VAL A 14 22.25 12.60 -26.70
C VAL A 14 21.55 12.12 -25.42
N GLN A 15 20.65 12.94 -24.86
CA GLN A 15 19.71 12.47 -23.85
C GLN A 15 18.80 11.43 -24.50
N SER A 16 19.13 10.14 -24.33
CA SER A 16 18.17 9.08 -24.62
C SER A 16 17.00 9.25 -23.66
N SER A 17 15.90 9.81 -24.14
CA SER A 17 14.61 9.69 -23.47
C SER A 17 14.40 8.21 -23.18
N GLN A 18 14.41 7.84 -21.90
CA GLN A 18 14.08 6.48 -21.49
C GLN A 18 12.60 6.28 -21.85
N ARG A 19 12.33 5.72 -23.03
CA ARG A 19 10.99 5.29 -23.44
C ARG A 19 10.60 4.16 -22.52
N ARG A 20 10.00 4.50 -21.37
CA ARG A 20 9.27 3.55 -20.56
C ARG A 20 8.09 3.09 -21.42
N GLY A 21 8.26 1.97 -22.11
CA GLY A 21 7.19 1.24 -22.80
C GLY A 21 6.17 0.67 -21.81
N MET A 22 5.70 1.48 -20.88
CA MET A 22 4.67 1.16 -19.89
C MET A 22 3.29 1.27 -20.54
N ALA A 23 3.10 0.56 -21.65
CA ALA A 23 1.83 0.30 -22.32
C ALA A 23 2.10 -0.59 -23.55
N GLY A 24 2.68 -1.78 -23.36
CA GLY A 24 3.07 -2.64 -24.48
C GLY A 24 3.12 -4.13 -24.15
N GLY A 25 2.36 -4.58 -23.16
CA GLY A 25 2.08 -6.02 -23.01
C GLY A 25 1.21 -6.52 -24.17
N PRO A 26 0.96 -7.84 -24.28
CA PRO A 26 0.11 -8.43 -25.32
C PRO A 26 -1.34 -7.91 -25.31
N TYR A 27 -1.69 -7.11 -24.31
CA TYR A 27 -2.93 -6.38 -24.24
C TYR A 27 -2.68 -4.89 -24.56
N PRO A 28 -3.37 -4.32 -25.57
CA PRO A 28 -3.16 -2.94 -25.98
C PRO A 28 -3.53 -1.97 -24.86
N ALA A 29 -2.99 -0.74 -24.91
CA ALA A 29 -3.42 0.40 -24.08
C ALA A 29 -4.95 0.70 -24.16
N ASN A 30 -5.65 0.00 -25.07
CA ASN A 30 -7.08 -0.04 -25.28
C ASN A 30 -7.77 -1.28 -24.66
N LEU A 31 -7.22 -1.87 -23.59
CA LEU A 31 -7.99 -2.77 -22.73
C LEU A 31 -9.27 -2.04 -22.32
N GLY A 32 -10.43 -2.58 -22.72
CA GLY A 32 -11.73 -1.90 -22.88
C GLY A 32 -12.37 -1.25 -21.64
N VAL A 33 -11.62 -1.10 -20.55
CA VAL A 33 -12.03 -0.40 -19.35
C VAL A 33 -11.49 1.04 -19.44
N LYS A 34 -12.38 1.97 -19.79
CA LYS A 34 -12.08 3.40 -19.73
C LYS A 34 -11.85 3.80 -18.27
N LYS A 35 -10.75 4.51 -18.00
CA LYS A 35 -10.49 5.06 -16.67
C LYS A 35 -11.66 5.95 -16.25
N ASN A 36 -12.30 5.58 -15.14
CA ASN A 36 -13.36 6.40 -14.54
C ASN A 36 -12.72 7.27 -13.46
N LYS A 37 -12.78 8.59 -13.65
CA LYS A 37 -12.21 9.57 -12.72
C LYS A 37 -12.63 9.32 -11.27
N PHE A 38 -13.90 9.01 -11.02
CA PHE A 38 -14.42 8.82 -9.67
C PHE A 38 -13.91 7.53 -9.03
N VAL A 39 -13.74 6.46 -9.82
CA VAL A 39 -13.21 5.18 -9.33
C VAL A 39 -11.73 5.29 -9.01
N GLU A 40 -10.97 5.95 -9.88
CA GLU A 40 -9.53 6.19 -9.69
C GLU A 40 -9.28 7.09 -8.47
N GLU A 41 -10.07 8.17 -8.31
CA GLU A 41 -9.96 9.04 -7.14
C GLU A 41 -10.36 8.33 -5.84
N TRP A 42 -11.43 7.53 -5.86
CA TRP A 42 -11.83 6.72 -4.72
C TRP A 42 -10.75 5.71 -4.33
N ASN A 43 -10.15 5.04 -5.32
CA ASN A 43 -9.05 4.11 -5.07
C ASN A 43 -7.82 4.84 -4.50
N GLY A 44 -7.43 5.97 -5.10
CA GLY A 44 -6.31 6.77 -4.59
C GLY A 44 -6.51 7.25 -3.15
N ARG A 45 -7.75 7.61 -2.77
CA ARG A 45 -8.07 7.96 -1.36
C ARG A 45 -7.92 6.78 -0.43
N ARG A 46 -8.26 5.56 -0.87
CA ARG A 46 -8.12 4.33 -0.09
C ARG A 46 -6.66 3.93 0.10
N GLU A 47 -5.85 4.06 -0.94
CA GLU A 47 -4.42 3.75 -0.88
C GLU A 47 -3.66 4.67 0.09
N ILE A 48 -4.11 5.93 0.24
CA ILE A 48 -3.44 6.95 1.07
C ILE A 48 -4.09 7.07 2.47
N THR A 49 -4.94 6.12 2.84
CA THR A 49 -5.68 6.15 4.11
C THR A 49 -4.77 6.34 5.32
N GLU A 50 -3.61 5.68 5.35
CA GLU A 50 -2.62 5.77 6.44
C GLU A 50 -2.07 7.18 6.65
N LYS A 51 -1.84 7.94 5.58
CA LYS A 51 -1.31 9.32 5.68
C LYS A 51 -2.39 10.32 6.10
N SER A 52 -3.65 10.03 5.76
CA SER A 52 -4.80 10.87 6.07
C SER A 52 -5.44 10.53 7.42
N PHE A 53 -5.05 9.42 8.03
CA PHE A 53 -5.64 8.94 9.27
C PHE A 53 -5.36 9.92 10.41
N ARG A 54 -6.42 10.34 11.09
CA ARG A 54 -6.34 11.15 12.31
C ARG A 54 -7.12 10.45 13.41
N ALA A 55 -6.45 10.17 14.52
CA ALA A 55 -7.11 9.67 15.71
C ALA A 55 -8.05 10.76 16.26
N SER A 56 -9.35 10.51 16.17
CA SER A 56 -10.40 11.37 16.71
C SER A 56 -11.17 10.61 17.79
N GLY A 57 -11.85 11.33 18.69
CA GLY A 57 -12.66 10.71 19.74
C GLY A 57 -13.72 9.73 19.23
N LYS A 58 -14.11 9.81 17.94
CA LYS A 58 -15.03 8.86 17.29
C LYS A 58 -14.35 7.57 16.79
N THR A 59 -13.08 7.64 16.39
CA THR A 59 -12.35 6.48 15.82
C THR A 59 -11.66 5.65 16.91
N ILE A 60 -11.21 6.30 17.99
CA ILE A 60 -10.49 5.65 19.09
C ILE A 60 -11.29 4.50 19.72
N PRO A 61 -12.59 4.64 20.06
CA PRO A 61 -13.35 3.54 20.64
C PRO A 61 -13.43 2.32 19.72
N SER A 62 -13.58 2.54 18.41
CA SER A 62 -13.66 1.45 17.42
C SER A 62 -12.34 0.70 17.31
N ILE A 63 -11.21 1.42 17.34
CA ILE A 63 -9.86 0.83 17.28
C ILE A 63 -9.57 0.03 18.54
N LEU A 64 -9.90 0.55 19.72
CA LEU A 64 -9.72 -0.17 20.98
C LEU A 64 -10.61 -1.41 21.06
N PHE A 65 -11.86 -1.30 20.61
CA PHE A 65 -12.77 -2.43 20.60
C PHE A 65 -12.29 -3.54 19.66
N LEU A 66 -12.00 -3.21 18.39
CA LEU A 66 -11.61 -4.21 17.40
C LEU A 66 -10.18 -4.72 17.57
N GLY A 67 -9.26 -3.87 18.04
CA GLY A 67 -7.85 -4.21 18.18
C GLY A 67 -7.51 -4.92 19.49
N ILE A 68 -8.27 -4.69 20.57
CA ILE A 68 -7.93 -5.19 21.90
C ILE A 68 -9.08 -5.98 22.50
N VAL A 69 -10.25 -5.33 22.68
CA VAL A 69 -11.35 -5.92 23.45
C VAL A 69 -11.88 -7.19 22.77
N PHE A 70 -12.17 -7.11 21.48
CA PHE A 70 -12.70 -8.22 20.70
C PHE A 70 -11.76 -9.44 20.65
N PRO A 71 -10.47 -9.32 20.26
CA PRO A 71 -9.57 -10.47 20.25
C PRO A 71 -9.32 -11.04 21.66
N TYR A 72 -9.20 -10.17 22.68
CA TYR A 72 -9.01 -10.62 24.06
C TYR A 72 -10.23 -11.38 24.60
N THR A 73 -11.43 -10.86 24.37
CA THR A 73 -12.67 -11.53 24.80
C THR A 73 -12.87 -12.87 24.11
N LEU A 74 -12.60 -12.96 22.80
CA LEU A 74 -12.59 -14.24 22.09
C LEU A 74 -11.58 -15.21 22.67
N TYR A 75 -10.34 -14.77 22.93
CA TYR A 75 -9.33 -15.62 23.57
C TYR A 75 -9.77 -16.08 24.96
N ALA A 76 -10.29 -15.18 25.80
CA ALA A 76 -10.72 -15.51 27.15
C ALA A 76 -11.88 -16.52 27.16
N VAL A 77 -12.89 -16.31 26.31
CA VAL A 77 -14.03 -17.23 26.20
C VAL A 77 -13.59 -18.58 25.66
N THR A 78 -12.83 -18.61 24.57
CA THR A 78 -12.34 -19.86 23.98
C THR A 78 -11.44 -20.62 24.96
N ARG A 79 -10.58 -19.91 25.70
CA ARG A 79 -9.79 -20.48 26.79
C ARG A 79 -10.71 -21.09 27.84
N SER A 80 -11.64 -20.32 28.41
CA SER A 80 -12.55 -20.81 29.45
C SER A 80 -13.33 -22.06 29.04
N GLU A 81 -13.78 -22.12 27.78
CA GLU A 81 -14.48 -23.31 27.26
C GLU A 81 -13.53 -24.52 27.10
N LEU A 82 -12.28 -24.29 26.68
CA LEU A 82 -11.26 -25.34 26.63
C LEU A 82 -10.87 -25.86 28.02
N GLU A 83 -10.78 -24.98 29.04
CA GLU A 83 -10.49 -25.40 30.42
C GLU A 83 -11.61 -26.29 30.97
N LYS A 84 -12.88 -25.93 30.72
CA LYS A 84 -14.05 -26.70 31.17
C LYS A 84 -14.20 -28.03 30.42
N THR A 85 -13.91 -28.06 29.12
CA THR A 85 -14.06 -29.25 28.28
C THR A 85 -12.93 -30.26 28.48
N GLY A 86 -11.79 -29.84 29.07
CA GLY A 86 -10.69 -30.74 29.43
C GLY A 86 -9.97 -31.37 28.23
N GLY A 87 -9.99 -30.71 27.07
CA GLY A 87 -9.39 -31.22 25.84
C GLY A 87 -7.88 -31.49 25.95
N ARG A 88 -7.36 -32.39 25.12
CA ARG A 88 -5.96 -32.90 25.18
C ARG A 88 -4.87 -31.82 25.22
N ARG A 89 -5.12 -30.63 24.67
CA ARG A 89 -4.17 -29.49 24.61
C ARG A 89 -4.35 -28.43 25.68
N TYR A 90 -5.23 -28.65 26.67
CA TYR A 90 -5.43 -27.67 27.75
C TYR A 90 -4.14 -27.37 28.54
N LYS A 91 -3.24 -28.35 28.69
CA LYS A 91 -1.94 -28.18 29.37
C LYS A 91 -0.89 -27.41 28.55
N ASP A 92 -1.07 -27.24 27.24
CA ASP A 92 -0.09 -26.60 26.36
C ASP A 92 -0.26 -25.07 26.31
N MET A 93 -1.27 -24.53 27.01
CA MET A 93 -1.60 -23.09 27.03
C MET A 93 -1.08 -22.35 28.29
N CYS A 94 -0.26 -23.02 29.11
CA CYS A 94 0.46 -22.43 30.25
C CYS A 94 1.75 -21.73 29.81
#